data_AF-A0A662CA45-F1
#
_entry.id   AF-A0A662CA45-F1
#
_cell.length_a   1.000
_cell.length_b   1.000
_cell.length_c   1.000
_cell.angle_alpha   90.00
_cell.angle_beta   90.00
_cell.angle_gamma   90.00
#
_symmetry.space_group_name_H-M   'P 1'
#
loop_
_entity.id
_entity.type
_entity.pdbx_description
1 polymer ?
#
loop_
_entity_poly.entity_id
_entity_poly.type
_entity_poly.pdbx_seq_one_letter_code
_entity_poly.pdbx_strand_id
1 'polypeptide(L)'
;TNGEDESATLPPLEKGQELELLKLEPKQHFTQPPPRYTEATLVKTLEEKGIGRPSTYATILSTIQERGYVEKKQKRLYPTILGRTVNELLVKFFPRILDVGFTAQMEEFLDQIEEGKREWVETLREFYAPFMEELKVAEEKMERVKKTGKTTDIICDRCGKPMVERWSRHGRFLGCSGYPQCRNVIPLDSKGEKMEKREPDKSHPCPMEGCDGYLVKRRGRGGRFFYGCSNYPKCRYTISLEEMERKAKNTNTSHEIKG
;
A
#
# COMPACT_ATOMS: atom_id res chain seq x y z
N THR A 1 2.30 13.68 23.29
CA THR A 1 2.81 14.91 23.91
C THR A 1 3.17 14.58 25.34
N ASN A 2 4.18 15.27 25.87
CA ASN A 2 4.74 15.18 27.22
C ASN A 2 5.94 14.24 27.33
N GLY A 3 7.00 14.60 26.60
CA GLY A 3 8.36 14.51 27.12
C GLY A 3 8.71 15.90 27.62
N GLU A 4 8.23 16.24 28.82
CA GLU A 4 8.75 17.37 29.57
C GLU A 4 9.95 16.82 30.35
N ASP A 5 11.15 17.12 29.87
CA ASP A 5 12.34 17.10 30.73
C ASP A 5 12.15 18.19 31.79
N GLU A 6 11.46 17.85 32.88
CA GLU A 6 11.56 18.62 34.11
C GLU A 6 13.03 18.56 34.54
N SER A 7 13.78 19.62 34.26
CA SER A 7 15.14 19.78 34.75
C SER A 7 15.10 19.78 36.28
N ALA A 8 15.28 18.61 36.89
CA ALA A 8 15.25 18.46 38.33
C ALA A 8 16.41 19.26 38.92
N THR A 9 16.09 20.30 39.70
CA THR A 9 17.07 21.03 40.49
C THR A 9 17.58 20.11 41.58
N LEU A 10 18.86 19.77 41.49
CA LEU A 10 19.55 18.98 42.51
C LEU A 10 19.98 19.91 43.67
N PRO A 11 19.92 19.44 44.92
CA PRO A 11 20.42 20.20 46.07
C PRO A 11 21.95 20.36 45.99
N PRO A 12 22.53 21.39 46.65
CA PRO A 12 23.98 21.52 46.76
C PRO A 12 24.55 20.34 47.55
N LEU A 13 25.57 19.67 47.00
CA LEU A 13 26.23 18.51 47.60
C LEU A 13 27.75 18.73 47.63
N GLU A 14 28.41 18.25 48.68
CA GLU A 14 29.87 18.28 48.80
C GLU A 14 30.49 16.90 48.53
N LYS A 15 31.71 16.89 47.97
CA LYS A 15 32.43 15.64 47.70
C LYS A 15 32.77 14.94 49.02
N GLY A 16 32.16 13.76 49.23
CA GLY A 16 32.34 12.97 50.47
C GLY A 16 31.20 13.14 51.49
N GLN A 17 30.16 13.92 51.17
CA GLN A 17 28.97 14.02 52.00
C GLN A 17 28.26 12.66 52.12
N GLU A 18 28.05 12.19 53.36
CA GLU A 18 27.26 10.99 53.64
C GLU A 18 25.77 11.29 53.41
N LEU A 19 25.07 10.39 52.72
CA LEU A 19 23.65 10.51 52.39
C LEU A 19 22.84 9.41 53.07
N GLU A 20 21.66 9.77 53.57
CA GLU A 20 20.71 8.81 54.13
C GLU A 20 19.94 8.12 53.01
N LEU A 21 19.98 6.78 52.99
CA LEU A 21 19.22 5.99 52.03
C LEU A 21 17.73 6.03 52.39
N LEU A 22 16.95 6.82 51.66
CA LEU A 22 15.50 6.92 51.88
C LEU A 22 14.74 5.69 51.37
N LYS A 23 15.04 5.23 50.15
CA LYS A 23 14.32 4.13 49.49
C LYS A 23 15.15 3.47 48.39
N LEU A 24 15.03 2.15 48.28
CA LEU A 24 15.48 1.39 47.11
C LEU A 24 14.27 0.93 46.29
N GLU A 25 14.17 1.40 45.05
CA GLU A 25 13.13 0.97 44.10
C GLU A 25 13.75 0.11 43.00
N PRO A 26 13.71 -1.22 43.10
CA PRO A 26 14.17 -2.08 42.02
C PRO A 26 13.23 -1.94 40.82
N LYS A 27 13.74 -1.46 39.68
CA LYS A 27 13.00 -1.34 38.42
C LYS A 27 13.56 -2.31 37.40
N GLN A 28 12.70 -3.21 36.92
CA GLN A 28 13.04 -4.09 35.81
C GLN A 28 12.72 -3.39 34.49
N HIS A 29 13.72 -3.30 33.62
CA HIS A 29 13.58 -2.75 32.28
C HIS A 29 13.91 -3.80 31.23
N PHE A 30 13.26 -3.68 30.08
CA PHE A 30 13.56 -4.46 28.88
C PHE A 30 14.12 -3.54 27.81
N THR A 31 15.09 -4.04 27.04
CA THR A 31 15.54 -3.37 25.82
C THR A 31 14.39 -3.35 24.82
N GLN A 32 14.06 -2.18 24.31
CA GLN A 32 13.06 -2.05 23.26
C GLN A 32 13.70 -2.21 21.88
N PRO A 33 13.04 -2.91 20.94
CA PRO A 33 13.50 -2.92 19.57
C PRO A 33 13.43 -1.50 18.97
N PRO A 34 14.20 -1.22 17.90
CA PRO A 34 14.14 0.07 17.23
C PRO A 34 12.71 0.46 16.86
N PRO A 35 12.31 1.73 17.08
CA PRO A 35 10.99 2.18 16.70
C PRO A 35 10.82 2.10 15.18
N ARG A 36 9.59 1.76 14.74
CA ARG A 36 9.25 1.81 13.32
C ARG A 36 9.18 3.26 12.85
N TYR A 37 9.47 3.45 11.57
CA TYR A 37 9.28 4.73 10.92
C TYR A 37 7.82 5.16 10.93
N THR A 38 7.59 6.41 11.31
CA THR A 38 6.49 7.25 10.85
C THR A 38 6.85 7.90 9.51
N GLU A 39 5.89 8.54 8.84
CA GLU A 39 6.17 9.34 7.63
C GLU A 39 7.22 10.43 7.91
N ALA A 40 7.08 11.18 9.00
CA ALA A 40 8.03 12.24 9.36
C ALA A 40 9.45 11.70 9.60
N THR A 41 9.58 10.62 10.39
CA THR A 41 10.89 10.02 10.64
C THR A 41 11.49 9.35 9.41
N LEU A 42 10.67 8.84 8.48
CA LEU A 42 11.15 8.29 7.22
C LEU A 42 11.67 9.42 6.31
N VAL A 43 10.93 10.52 6.18
CA VAL A 43 11.38 11.71 5.44
C VAL A 43 12.69 12.23 6.02
N LYS A 44 12.78 12.36 7.35
CA LYS A 44 14.01 12.76 8.02
C LYS A 44 15.18 11.82 7.69
N THR A 45 14.93 10.50 7.67
CA THR A 45 15.96 9.51 7.33
C THR A 45 16.38 9.58 5.86
N LEU A 46 15.44 9.85 4.95
CA LEU A 46 15.72 10.04 3.53
C LEU A 46 16.60 11.28 3.31
N GLU A 47 16.24 12.39 3.96
CA GLU A 47 17.01 13.63 3.95
C GLU A 47 18.41 13.45 4.53
N GLU A 48 18.54 12.82 5.70
CA GLU A 48 19.83 12.49 6.33
C GLU A 48 20.71 11.59 5.44
N LYS A 49 20.10 10.79 4.55
CA LYS A 49 20.79 9.91 3.60
C LYS A 49 20.98 10.54 2.22
N GLY A 50 20.53 11.78 1.98
CA GLY A 50 20.60 12.45 0.68
C GLY A 50 19.69 11.84 -0.39
N ILE A 51 18.69 11.04 -0.01
CA ILE A 51 17.76 10.40 -0.95
C ILE A 51 16.52 11.29 -1.13
N GLY A 52 16.29 11.72 -2.37
CA GLY A 52 15.17 12.58 -2.73
C GLY A 52 15.36 14.05 -2.36
N ARG A 53 14.36 14.85 -2.73
CA ARG A 53 14.27 16.31 -2.52
C ARG A 53 12.93 16.70 -1.91
N PRO A 54 12.76 17.93 -1.36
CA PRO A 54 11.48 18.41 -0.83
C PRO A 54 10.28 18.22 -1.76
N SER A 55 10.50 18.29 -3.08
CA SER A 55 9.51 18.05 -4.14
C SER A 55 9.08 16.59 -4.28
N THR A 56 9.87 15.63 -3.78
CA THR A 56 9.70 14.19 -4.03
C THR A 56 9.24 13.41 -2.80
N TYR A 57 9.47 13.90 -1.57
CA TYR A 57 9.18 13.16 -0.35
C TYR A 57 7.72 12.69 -0.24
N ALA A 58 6.77 13.58 -0.56
CA ALA A 58 5.35 13.25 -0.56
C ALA A 58 5.03 12.15 -1.60
N THR A 59 5.62 12.27 -2.80
CA THR A 59 5.43 11.32 -3.91
C THR A 59 6.05 9.95 -3.60
N ILE A 60 7.22 9.91 -2.95
CA ILE A 60 7.84 8.66 -2.49
C ILE A 60 6.91 7.95 -1.51
N LEU A 61 6.43 8.67 -0.49
CA LEU A 61 5.54 8.13 0.53
C LEU A 61 4.20 7.64 -0.03
N SER A 62 3.59 8.39 -0.95
CA SER A 62 2.32 7.96 -1.57
C SER A 62 2.54 6.74 -2.46
N THR A 63 3.59 6.74 -3.28
CA THR A 63 3.86 5.66 -4.24
C THR A 63 4.09 4.32 -3.55
N ILE A 64 4.90 4.26 -2.49
CA ILE A 64 5.18 3.00 -1.78
C ILE A 64 3.95 2.45 -1.05
N GLN A 65 3.02 3.32 -0.65
CA GLN A 65 1.75 2.95 -0.01
C GLN A 65 0.71 2.51 -1.04
N GLU A 66 0.51 3.28 -2.11
CA GLU A 66 -0.43 2.97 -3.19
C GLU A 66 -0.10 1.67 -3.91
N ARG A 67 1.20 1.38 -4.10
CA ARG A 67 1.67 0.11 -4.67
C ARG A 67 1.62 -1.07 -3.70
N GLY A 68 1.26 -0.82 -2.43
CA GLY A 68 1.13 -1.85 -1.41
C GLY A 68 2.45 -2.46 -0.95
N TYR A 69 3.57 -1.77 -1.12
CA TYR A 69 4.87 -2.20 -0.56
C TYR A 69 4.94 -1.95 0.95
N VAL A 70 4.27 -0.89 1.39
CA VAL A 70 4.19 -0.49 2.80
C VAL A 70 2.75 -0.21 3.17
N GLU A 71 2.36 -0.58 4.38
CA GLU A 71 1.07 -0.25 4.97
C GLU A 71 1.25 0.65 6.21
N LYS A 72 0.33 1.59 6.42
CA LYS A 72 0.32 2.48 7.57
C LYS A 72 -0.64 1.96 8.63
N LYS A 73 -0.10 1.60 9.80
CA LYS A 73 -0.86 1.13 10.97
C LYS A 73 -0.51 2.02 12.17
N GLN A 74 -1.51 2.66 12.78
CA GLN A 74 -1.31 3.55 13.92
C GLN A 74 -0.19 4.59 13.69
N LYS A 75 -0.22 5.26 12.53
CA LYS A 75 0.80 6.24 12.07
C LYS A 75 2.22 5.69 11.85
N ARG A 76 2.44 4.38 11.98
CA ARG A 76 3.71 3.70 11.73
C ARG A 76 3.66 2.91 10.44
N LEU A 77 4.78 2.84 9.73
CA LEU A 77 4.95 2.16 8.45
C LEU A 77 5.40 0.72 8.68
N TYR A 78 4.74 -0.22 8.01
CA TYR A 78 5.04 -1.65 8.05
C TYR A 78 5.29 -2.14 6.62
N PRO A 79 6.44 -2.78 6.35
CA PRO A 79 6.65 -3.39 5.05
C PRO A 79 5.72 -4.60 4.89
N THR A 80 5.01 -4.66 3.77
CA THR A 80 4.15 -5.79 3.43
C THR A 80 4.99 -6.98 2.95
N ILE A 81 4.36 -8.14 2.81
CA ILE A 81 5.01 -9.32 2.19
C ILE A 81 5.48 -8.97 0.77
N LEU A 82 4.65 -8.25 -0.01
CA LEU A 82 5.03 -7.78 -1.34
C LEU A 82 6.26 -6.89 -1.31
N GLY A 83 6.26 -5.89 -0.43
CA GLY A 83 7.38 -4.95 -0.30
C GLY A 83 8.68 -5.67 0.05
N ARG A 84 8.64 -6.61 1.00
CA ARG A 84 9.81 -7.43 1.37
C ARG A 84 10.30 -8.28 0.20
N THR A 85 9.40 -9.03 -0.44
CA THR A 85 9.78 -9.92 -1.55
C THR A 85 10.33 -9.15 -2.74
N VAL A 86 9.72 -8.02 -3.10
CA VAL A 86 10.23 -7.15 -4.17
C VAL A 86 11.58 -6.57 -3.78
N ASN A 87 11.74 -6.07 -2.56
CA ASN A 87 13.02 -5.55 -2.09
C ASN A 87 14.13 -6.61 -2.09
N GLU A 88 13.88 -7.80 -1.56
CA GLU A 88 14.85 -8.90 -1.54
C GLU A 88 15.32 -9.28 -2.96
N LEU A 89 14.38 -9.33 -3.91
CA LEU A 89 14.72 -9.62 -5.30
C LEU A 89 15.48 -8.47 -5.96
N LEU A 90 15.03 -7.22 -5.78
CA LEU A 90 15.70 -6.08 -6.38
C LEU A 90 17.11 -5.89 -5.83
N VAL A 91 17.32 -6.00 -4.51
CA VAL A 91 18.66 -5.89 -3.89
C VAL A 91 19.58 -6.99 -4.42
N LYS A 92 19.06 -8.20 -4.66
CA LYS A 92 19.85 -9.32 -5.18
C LYS A 92 20.33 -9.10 -6.62
N PHE A 93 19.49 -8.54 -7.49
CA PHE A 93 19.78 -8.41 -8.92
C PHE A 93 20.30 -7.03 -9.34
N PHE A 94 20.01 -6.01 -8.53
CA PHE A 94 20.31 -4.61 -8.79
C PHE A 94 21.03 -3.95 -7.60
N PRO A 95 22.12 -4.55 -7.07
CA PRO A 95 22.76 -4.09 -5.83
C PRO A 95 23.35 -2.67 -5.97
N ARG A 96 23.81 -2.30 -7.17
CA ARG A 96 24.39 -0.98 -7.43
C ARG A 96 23.34 0.12 -7.33
N ILE A 97 22.22 -0.03 -8.05
CA ILE A 97 21.19 1.01 -8.09
C ILE A 97 20.32 1.06 -6.83
N LEU A 98 20.27 -0.02 -6.05
CA LEU A 98 19.56 -0.05 -4.75
C LEU A 98 20.47 0.30 -3.58
N ASP A 99 21.74 0.58 -3.82
CA ASP A 99 22.61 1.17 -2.82
C ASP A 99 22.15 2.59 -2.46
N VAL A 100 22.15 2.88 -1.17
CA VAL A 100 21.75 4.20 -0.63
C VAL A 100 22.69 5.28 -1.12
N GLY A 101 24.00 5.01 -1.14
CA GLY A 101 25.03 5.96 -1.58
C GLY A 101 24.91 6.27 -3.07
N PHE A 102 24.70 5.25 -3.91
CA PHE A 102 24.44 5.46 -5.33
C PHE A 102 23.18 6.31 -5.57
N THR A 103 22.10 6.01 -4.86
CA THR A 103 20.83 6.77 -4.99
C THR A 103 21.02 8.23 -4.60
N ALA A 104 21.73 8.50 -3.50
CA ALA A 104 22.02 9.87 -3.07
C ALA A 104 22.91 10.62 -4.07
N GLN A 105 23.93 9.94 -4.60
CA GLN A 105 24.82 10.49 -5.62
C GLN A 105 24.06 10.83 -6.91
N MET A 106 23.09 10.02 -7.32
CA MET A 106 22.25 10.33 -8.49
C MET A 106 21.47 11.64 -8.30
N GLU A 107 20.98 11.93 -7.10
CA GLU A 107 20.31 13.20 -6.83
C GLU A 107 21.27 14.39 -6.92
N GLU A 108 22.51 14.24 -6.41
CA GLU A 108 23.56 15.26 -6.57
C GLU A 108 23.91 15.48 -8.06
N PHE A 109 23.93 14.42 -8.86
CA PHE A 109 24.17 14.53 -10.30
C PHE A 109 23.07 15.32 -11.01
N LEU A 110 21.82 15.16 -10.59
CA LEU A 110 20.69 15.95 -11.11
C LEU A 110 20.81 17.42 -10.72
N ASP A 111 21.22 17.72 -9.48
CA ASP A 111 21.48 19.11 -9.06
C ASP A 111 22.62 19.74 -9.87
N GLN A 112 23.71 18.99 -10.13
CA GLN A 112 24.82 19.47 -10.95
C GLN A 112 24.40 19.75 -12.41
N ILE A 113 23.47 18.97 -12.96
CA ILE A 113 22.89 19.22 -14.28
C ILE A 113 22.06 20.51 -14.26
N GLU A 114 21.22 20.71 -13.24
CA GLU A 114 20.43 21.93 -13.07
C GLU A 114 21.32 23.18 -12.99
N GLU A 115 22.45 23.07 -12.29
CA GLU A 115 23.45 24.15 -12.18
C GLU A 115 24.36 24.30 -13.43
N GLY A 116 24.21 23.44 -14.43
CA GLY A 116 25.04 23.47 -15.65
C GLY A 116 26.49 23.00 -15.44
N LYS A 117 26.78 22.33 -14.31
CA LYS A 117 28.10 21.77 -13.97
C LYS A 117 28.34 20.40 -14.58
N ARG A 118 27.29 19.73 -15.07
CA ARG A 118 27.36 18.39 -15.65
C ARG A 118 26.46 18.24 -16.87
N GLU A 119 26.90 17.43 -17.83
CA GLU A 119 26.14 17.12 -19.03
C GLU A 119 25.16 15.95 -18.78
N TRP A 120 23.89 16.14 -19.18
CA TRP A 120 22.81 15.21 -18.83
C TRP A 120 22.84 13.93 -19.67
N VAL A 121 23.24 14.00 -20.94
CA VAL A 121 23.33 12.83 -21.83
C VAL A 121 24.43 11.88 -21.34
N GLU A 122 25.58 12.41 -20.93
CA GLU A 122 26.69 11.65 -20.36
C GLU A 122 26.26 10.96 -19.06
N THR A 123 25.62 11.69 -18.15
CA THR A 123 25.08 11.15 -16.89
C THR A 123 24.09 10.00 -17.15
N LEU A 124 23.20 10.15 -18.13
CA LEU A 124 22.27 9.08 -18.53
C LEU A 124 22.99 7.87 -19.09
N ARG A 125 24.04 8.05 -19.91
CA ARG A 125 24.82 6.92 -20.44
C ARG A 125 25.53 6.15 -19.33
N GLU A 126 26.12 6.86 -18.37
CA GLU A 126 26.78 6.27 -17.19
C GLU A 126 25.81 5.46 -16.32
N PHE A 127 24.57 5.94 -16.17
CA PHE A 127 23.53 5.18 -15.47
C PHE A 127 23.09 3.96 -16.28
N TYR A 128 22.76 4.17 -17.57
CA TYR A 128 22.04 3.22 -18.40
C TYR A 128 22.90 2.03 -18.82
N ALA A 129 24.17 2.24 -19.17
CA ALA A 129 25.00 1.15 -19.69
C ALA A 129 25.20 0.00 -18.67
N PRO A 130 25.56 0.25 -17.39
CA PRO A 130 25.66 -0.83 -16.41
C PRO A 130 24.29 -1.36 -15.98
N PHE A 131 23.26 -0.49 -15.91
CA PHE A 131 21.89 -0.93 -15.60
C PHE A 131 21.38 -1.95 -16.62
N MET A 132 21.65 -1.75 -17.91
CA MET A 132 21.24 -2.68 -18.97
C MET A 132 21.90 -4.05 -18.83
N GLU A 133 23.14 -4.11 -18.33
CA GLU A 133 23.81 -5.39 -18.10
C GLU A 133 23.22 -6.12 -16.89
N GLU A 134 22.97 -5.40 -15.78
CA GLU A 134 22.24 -5.94 -14.62
C GLU A 134 20.84 -6.43 -15.03
N LEU A 135 20.14 -5.69 -15.91
CA LEU A 135 18.82 -6.03 -16.40
C LEU A 135 18.82 -7.33 -17.21
N LYS A 136 19.76 -7.54 -18.13
CA LYS A 136 19.88 -8.80 -18.88
C LYS A 136 20.05 -10.00 -17.95
N VAL A 137 20.93 -9.87 -16.95
CA VAL A 137 21.15 -10.92 -15.96
C VAL A 137 19.88 -11.19 -15.16
N ALA A 138 19.16 -10.15 -14.77
CA ALA A 138 17.88 -10.27 -14.09
C ALA A 138 16.82 -10.95 -14.99
N GLU A 139 16.70 -10.59 -16.27
CA GLU A 139 15.73 -11.21 -17.18
C GLU A 139 15.94 -12.73 -17.34
N GLU A 140 17.19 -13.19 -17.33
CA GLU A 140 17.54 -14.60 -17.42
C GLU A 140 17.38 -15.35 -16.10
N LYS A 141 17.80 -14.76 -14.99
CA LYS A 141 17.99 -15.46 -13.71
C LYS A 141 16.96 -15.11 -12.62
N MET A 142 16.19 -14.04 -12.80
CA MET A 142 15.19 -13.61 -11.82
C MET A 142 13.96 -14.50 -11.91
N GLU A 143 13.75 -15.30 -10.86
CA GLU A 143 12.56 -16.12 -10.76
C GLU A 143 11.29 -15.25 -10.80
N ARG A 144 10.32 -15.65 -11.63
CA ARG A 144 9.03 -14.98 -11.67
C ARG A 144 8.33 -15.14 -10.31
N VAL A 145 8.20 -14.02 -9.58
CA VAL A 145 7.57 -13.81 -8.26
C VAL A 145 6.12 -14.35 -8.13
N LYS A 146 5.56 -14.98 -9.16
CA LYS A 146 4.23 -15.61 -9.13
C LYS A 146 4.11 -16.74 -8.09
N LYS A 147 5.22 -17.24 -7.54
CA LYS A 147 5.25 -18.36 -6.56
C LYS A 147 5.32 -17.93 -5.09
N THR A 148 5.67 -16.69 -4.77
CA THR A 148 5.88 -16.22 -3.39
C THR A 148 4.61 -15.64 -2.80
N GLY A 149 3.56 -16.44 -2.76
CA GLY A 149 2.45 -16.13 -1.88
C GLY A 149 2.57 -16.94 -0.60
N LYS A 150 2.20 -16.34 0.54
CA LYS A 150 2.14 -17.06 1.80
C LYS A 150 1.04 -18.13 1.70
N THR A 151 1.40 -19.40 1.89
CA THR A 151 0.41 -20.47 2.05
C THR A 151 -0.44 -20.17 3.28
N THR A 152 -1.75 -20.23 3.12
CA THR A 152 -2.73 -20.00 4.19
C THR A 152 -3.39 -21.31 4.58
N ASP A 153 -3.98 -21.37 5.77
CA ASP A 153 -4.76 -22.53 6.23
C ASP A 153 -6.12 -22.66 5.52
N ILE A 154 -6.40 -21.78 4.57
CA ILE A 154 -7.66 -21.73 3.84
C ILE A 154 -7.60 -22.76 2.71
N ILE A 155 -8.53 -23.70 2.72
CA ILE A 155 -8.67 -24.71 1.68
C ILE A 155 -9.54 -24.19 0.53
N CYS A 156 -9.11 -24.45 -0.71
CA CYS A 156 -9.85 -24.11 -1.91
C CYS A 156 -11.13 -24.94 -2.01
N ASP A 157 -12.28 -24.27 -2.01
CA ASP A 157 -13.63 -24.87 -2.15
C ASP A 157 -13.82 -25.67 -3.45
N ARG A 158 -13.01 -25.43 -4.49
CA ARG A 158 -13.13 -26.13 -5.78
C ARG A 158 -12.30 -27.40 -5.92
N CYS A 159 -11.19 -27.52 -5.20
CA CYS A 159 -10.24 -28.64 -5.44
C CYS A 159 -9.54 -29.17 -4.18
N GLY A 160 -9.85 -28.64 -3.00
CA GLY A 160 -9.29 -29.11 -1.74
C GLY A 160 -7.83 -28.76 -1.48
N LYS A 161 -7.13 -28.10 -2.42
CA LYS A 161 -5.75 -27.67 -2.22
C LYS A 161 -5.65 -26.39 -1.38
N PRO A 162 -4.55 -26.15 -0.64
CA PRO A 162 -4.34 -24.92 0.11
C PRO A 162 -4.41 -23.68 -0.78
N MET A 163 -4.92 -22.58 -0.23
CA MET A 163 -4.89 -21.29 -0.89
C MET A 163 -3.67 -20.48 -0.47
N VAL A 164 -3.21 -19.66 -1.40
CA VAL A 164 -1.97 -18.90 -1.31
C VAL A 164 -2.31 -17.43 -1.48
N GLU A 165 -1.92 -16.62 -0.52
CA GLU A 165 -2.14 -15.17 -0.59
C GLU A 165 -1.23 -14.54 -1.65
N ARG A 166 -1.82 -13.86 -2.62
CA ARG A 166 -1.14 -13.26 -3.78
C ARG A 166 -1.60 -11.82 -3.97
N TRP A 167 -0.82 -11.10 -4.76
CA TRP A 167 -1.09 -9.72 -5.13
C TRP A 167 -1.45 -9.59 -6.62
N SER A 168 -2.44 -8.74 -6.90
CA SER A 168 -2.81 -8.31 -8.25
C SER A 168 -2.94 -6.78 -8.29
N ARG A 169 -3.13 -6.22 -9.49
CA ARG A 169 -3.45 -4.80 -9.67
C ARG A 169 -4.73 -4.35 -8.94
N HIS A 170 -5.62 -5.28 -8.56
CA HIS A 170 -6.86 -4.99 -7.84
C HIS A 170 -6.72 -5.23 -6.33
N GLY A 171 -5.49 -5.42 -5.86
CA GLY A 171 -5.20 -5.74 -4.48
C GLY A 171 -5.07 -7.24 -4.22
N ARG A 172 -5.34 -7.58 -2.97
CA ARG A 172 -4.93 -8.80 -2.28
C ARG A 172 -5.95 -9.90 -2.56
N PHE A 173 -5.49 -11.12 -2.81
CA PHE A 173 -6.40 -12.23 -3.05
C PHE A 173 -5.78 -13.56 -2.63
N LEU A 174 -6.60 -14.51 -2.24
CA LEU A 174 -6.20 -15.90 -2.09
C LEU A 174 -6.35 -16.58 -3.44
N GLY A 175 -5.27 -17.08 -4.01
CA GLY A 175 -5.28 -17.93 -5.21
C GLY A 175 -5.05 -19.39 -4.85
N CYS A 176 -5.73 -20.32 -5.52
CA CYS A 176 -5.48 -21.74 -5.31
C CYS A 176 -4.01 -22.11 -5.60
N SER A 177 -3.37 -22.88 -4.71
CA SER A 177 -2.01 -23.41 -4.93
C SER A 177 -1.92 -24.33 -6.14
N GLY A 178 -3.03 -25.00 -6.51
CA GLY A 178 -3.13 -25.84 -7.70
C GLY A 178 -3.25 -25.09 -9.03
N TYR A 179 -2.91 -23.82 -9.10
CA TYR A 179 -2.82 -23.08 -10.36
C TYR A 179 -1.64 -23.60 -11.21
N PRO A 180 -1.78 -23.78 -12.54
CA PRO A 180 -2.87 -23.31 -13.41
C PRO A 180 -4.11 -24.21 -13.51
N GLN A 181 -4.07 -25.42 -12.94
CA GLN A 181 -5.15 -26.42 -13.04
C GLN A 181 -6.43 -25.98 -12.30
N CYS A 182 -6.30 -25.23 -11.21
CA CYS A 182 -7.39 -24.59 -10.49
C CYS A 182 -7.22 -23.06 -10.50
N ARG A 183 -8.16 -22.34 -11.12
CA ARG A 183 -8.14 -20.86 -11.24
C ARG A 183 -9.00 -20.15 -10.20
N ASN A 184 -9.34 -20.82 -9.10
CA ASN A 184 -10.17 -20.23 -8.06
C ASN A 184 -9.41 -19.11 -7.33
N VAL A 185 -10.11 -18.01 -7.07
CA VAL A 185 -9.59 -16.85 -6.36
C VAL A 185 -10.64 -16.29 -5.39
N ILE A 186 -10.20 -15.86 -4.21
CA ILE A 186 -11.03 -15.16 -3.21
C ILE A 186 -10.40 -13.78 -2.98
N PRO A 187 -11.06 -12.68 -3.34
CA PRO A 187 -10.57 -11.33 -3.05
C PRO A 187 -10.54 -11.09 -1.53
N LEU A 188 -9.50 -10.39 -1.07
CA LEU A 188 -9.35 -9.96 0.31
C LEU A 188 -9.48 -8.44 0.40
N ASP A 189 -10.00 -7.93 1.53
CA ASP A 189 -10.10 -6.50 1.79
C ASP A 189 -8.76 -5.90 2.25
N SER A 190 -8.76 -4.61 2.62
CA SER A 190 -7.55 -3.92 3.12
C SER A 190 -7.03 -4.46 4.46
N LYS A 191 -7.88 -5.17 5.22
CA LYS A 191 -7.50 -5.83 6.48
C LYS A 191 -7.01 -7.26 6.25
N GLY A 192 -7.15 -7.79 5.03
CA GLY A 192 -6.80 -9.17 4.68
C GLY A 192 -7.91 -10.17 4.99
N GLU A 193 -9.13 -9.71 5.23
CA GLU A 193 -10.30 -10.54 5.46
C GLU A 193 -10.96 -10.90 4.14
N LYS A 194 -11.61 -12.08 4.07
CA LYS A 194 -12.32 -12.51 2.86
C LYS A 194 -13.41 -11.49 2.56
N MET A 195 -13.37 -10.91 1.36
CA MET A 195 -14.52 -10.14 0.90
C MET A 195 -15.65 -11.13 0.66
N GLU A 196 -16.71 -11.05 1.46
CA GLU A 196 -17.94 -11.76 1.18
C GLU A 196 -18.41 -11.35 -0.22
N LYS A 197 -18.86 -12.35 -0.99
CA LYS A 197 -19.60 -12.06 -2.22
C LYS A 197 -20.83 -11.29 -1.79
N ARG A 198 -20.82 -9.96 -1.95
CA ARG A 198 -22.03 -9.15 -1.75
C ARG A 198 -23.11 -9.79 -2.62
N GLU A 199 -24.16 -10.27 -1.99
CA GLU A 199 -25.33 -10.67 -2.75
C GLU A 199 -25.74 -9.47 -3.61
N PRO A 200 -26.05 -9.70 -4.90
CA PRO A 200 -26.47 -8.62 -5.76
C PRO A 200 -27.64 -7.91 -5.09
N ASP A 201 -27.52 -6.61 -4.90
CA ASP A 201 -28.60 -5.80 -4.39
C ASP A 201 -29.75 -5.81 -5.43
N LYS A 202 -30.79 -6.61 -5.12
CA LYS A 202 -31.98 -6.77 -5.95
C LYS A 202 -33.08 -5.75 -5.59
N SER A 203 -32.81 -4.81 -4.68
CA SER A 203 -33.81 -3.82 -4.24
C SER A 203 -34.21 -2.84 -5.34
N HIS A 204 -33.41 -2.75 -6.40
CA HIS A 204 -33.63 -1.84 -7.51
C HIS A 204 -33.90 -2.60 -8.82
N PRO A 205 -35.16 -2.95 -9.13
CA PRO A 205 -35.51 -3.60 -10.39
C PRO A 205 -35.20 -2.68 -11.59
N CYS A 206 -34.89 -3.29 -12.73
CA CYS A 206 -34.65 -2.57 -13.97
C CYS A 206 -35.97 -1.94 -14.45
N PRO A 207 -36.02 -0.63 -14.73
CA PRO A 207 -37.26 0.05 -15.14
C PRO A 207 -37.63 -0.17 -16.61
N MET A 208 -36.90 -1.02 -17.33
CA MET A 208 -37.18 -1.33 -18.73
C MET A 208 -38.29 -2.38 -18.81
N GLU A 209 -39.35 -2.09 -19.55
CA GLU A 209 -40.47 -3.03 -19.75
C GLU A 209 -39.99 -4.36 -20.31
N GLY A 210 -40.51 -5.46 -19.75
CA GLY A 210 -40.11 -6.83 -20.13
C GLY A 210 -38.73 -7.27 -19.62
N CYS A 211 -38.08 -6.50 -18.73
CA CYS A 211 -36.82 -6.88 -18.11
C CYS A 211 -37.03 -7.35 -16.67
N ASP A 212 -36.66 -8.60 -16.38
CA ASP A 212 -36.62 -9.20 -15.03
C ASP A 212 -35.31 -8.90 -14.28
N GLY A 213 -34.47 -8.03 -14.85
CA GLY A 213 -33.18 -7.66 -14.28
C GLY A 213 -33.30 -6.65 -13.14
N TYR A 214 -32.16 -6.40 -12.50
CA TYR A 214 -32.00 -5.40 -11.44
C TYR A 214 -30.79 -4.52 -11.75
N LEU A 215 -30.74 -3.33 -11.14
CA LEU A 215 -29.70 -2.35 -11.35
C LEU A 215 -28.46 -2.68 -10.51
N VAL A 216 -27.33 -2.89 -11.19
CA VAL A 216 -26.04 -3.20 -10.56
C VAL A 216 -25.12 -1.99 -10.69
N LYS A 217 -24.55 -1.54 -9.56
CA LYS A 217 -23.52 -0.49 -9.54
C LYS A 217 -22.25 -0.99 -10.22
N ARG A 218 -21.83 -0.31 -11.29
CA ARG A 218 -20.65 -0.62 -12.12
C ARG A 218 -19.73 0.60 -12.21
N ARG A 219 -18.46 0.36 -12.49
CA ARG A 219 -17.46 1.41 -12.72
C ARG A 219 -17.29 1.63 -14.22
N GLY A 220 -17.50 2.84 -14.70
CA GLY A 220 -17.36 3.26 -16.10
C GLY A 220 -15.94 3.66 -16.48
N ARG A 221 -15.75 3.99 -17.77
CA ARG A 221 -14.50 4.58 -18.26
C ARG A 221 -14.32 5.96 -17.63
N GLY A 222 -13.12 6.25 -17.10
CA GLY A 222 -12.84 7.49 -16.35
C GLY A 222 -13.16 7.41 -14.85
N GLY A 223 -13.47 6.23 -14.32
CA GLY A 223 -13.59 6.00 -12.88
C GLY A 223 -14.92 6.40 -12.24
N ARG A 224 -15.82 7.06 -12.98
CA ARG A 224 -17.20 7.36 -12.55
C ARG A 224 -18.02 6.08 -12.41
N PHE A 225 -18.84 6.01 -11.38
CA PHE A 225 -19.77 4.89 -11.20
C PHE A 225 -21.08 5.17 -11.94
N PHE A 226 -21.79 4.11 -12.33
CA PHE A 226 -23.15 4.16 -12.88
C PHE A 226 -23.89 2.88 -12.50
N TYR A 227 -25.21 2.87 -12.58
CA TYR A 227 -26.01 1.66 -12.46
C TYR A 227 -26.35 1.13 -13.85
N GLY A 228 -26.17 -0.17 -14.06
CA GLY A 228 -26.54 -0.83 -15.31
C GLY A 228 -27.29 -2.13 -15.04
N CYS A 229 -28.19 -2.51 -15.95
CA CYS A 229 -28.98 -3.72 -15.80
C CYS A 229 -28.11 -4.99 -15.65
N SER A 230 -28.52 -5.90 -14.76
CA SER A 230 -27.89 -7.21 -14.57
C SER A 230 -27.89 -8.05 -15.86
N ASN A 231 -28.91 -7.88 -16.70
CA ASN A 231 -29.08 -8.60 -17.98
C ASN A 231 -28.27 -8.01 -19.15
N TYR A 232 -27.35 -7.06 -18.92
CA TYR A 232 -26.45 -6.58 -19.97
C TYR A 232 -25.64 -7.74 -20.58
N PRO A 233 -25.53 -7.86 -21.92
CA PRO A 233 -25.84 -6.86 -22.94
C PRO A 233 -27.27 -6.91 -23.50
N LYS A 234 -28.13 -7.86 -23.06
CA LYS A 234 -29.50 -8.04 -23.54
C LYS A 234 -30.39 -6.84 -23.17
N CYS A 235 -30.24 -6.32 -21.95
CA CYS A 235 -30.80 -5.04 -21.56
C CYS A 235 -29.68 -4.01 -21.37
N ARG A 236 -29.72 -2.91 -22.13
CA ARG A 236 -28.70 -1.86 -22.13
C ARG A 236 -29.04 -0.65 -21.26
N TYR A 237 -30.06 -0.79 -20.41
CA TYR A 237 -30.46 0.29 -19.50
C TYR A 237 -29.32 0.64 -18.55
N THR A 238 -28.99 1.94 -18.48
CA THR A 238 -28.01 2.52 -17.56
C THR A 238 -28.51 3.85 -17.02
N ILE A 239 -28.17 4.17 -15.78
CA ILE A 239 -28.47 5.45 -15.12
C ILE A 239 -27.26 5.91 -14.30
N SER A 240 -26.99 7.21 -14.24
CA SER A 240 -25.91 7.73 -13.40
C SER A 240 -26.24 7.61 -11.91
N LEU A 241 -25.22 7.66 -11.03
CA LEU A 241 -25.44 7.67 -9.58
C LEU A 241 -26.29 8.88 -9.16
N GLU A 242 -25.95 10.07 -9.68
CA GLU A 242 -26.61 11.32 -9.35
C GLU A 242 -28.10 11.30 -9.71
N GLU A 243 -28.45 10.78 -10.89
CA GLU A 243 -29.85 10.66 -11.32
C GLU A 243 -30.63 9.63 -10.52
N MET A 244 -29.99 8.52 -10.12
CA MET A 244 -30.63 7.51 -9.29
C MET A 244 -30.94 8.05 -7.88
N GLU A 245 -30.01 8.81 -7.30
CA GLU A 245 -30.21 9.48 -6.01
C GLU A 245 -31.31 10.56 -6.08
N ARG A 246 -31.39 11.31 -7.19
CA ARG A 246 -32.50 12.26 -7.42
C ARG A 246 -33.85 11.57 -7.50
N LYS A 247 -33.94 10.43 -8.19
CA LYS A 247 -35.19 9.63 -8.27
C LYS A 247 -35.61 9.03 -6.93
N ALA A 248 -34.65 8.61 -6.11
CA ALA A 248 -34.91 8.12 -4.75
C ALA A 248 -35.42 9.24 -3.82
N LYS A 249 -34.96 10.49 -4.01
CA LYS A 249 -35.45 11.65 -3.24
C LYS A 249 -36.86 12.08 -3.65
N ASN A 250 -37.18 12.06 -4.95
CA ASN A 250 -38.51 12.46 -5.45
C ASN A 250 -39.63 11.45 -5.14
N THR A 251 -39.29 10.20 -4.85
CA THR A 251 -40.26 9.17 -4.45
C THR A 251 -40.68 9.31 -2.99
N ASN A 252 -39.80 9.82 -2.11
CA ASN A 252 -40.15 10.10 -0.70
C ASN A 252 -41.03 11.34 -0.50
N THR A 253 -40.97 12.34 -1.38
CA THR A 253 -41.83 13.55 -1.31
C THR A 253 -43.27 13.31 -1.78
N SER A 254 -43.56 12.16 -2.40
CA SER A 254 -44.89 11.84 -2.92
C SER A 254 -45.81 11.18 -1.88
N HIS A 255 -45.29 10.81 -0.71
CA HIS A 255 -46.05 10.13 0.35
C HIS A 255 -46.60 11.05 1.46
N GLU A 256 -46.27 12.35 1.47
CA GLU A 256 -46.72 13.30 2.51
C GLU A 256 -47.88 14.24 2.10
N ILE A 257 -48.46 14.10 0.89
CA ILE A 257 -49.52 15.02 0.40
C ILE A 257 -50.89 14.33 0.21
N LYS A 258 -51.10 13.13 0.76
CA LYS A 258 -52.44 12.52 0.86
C LYS A 258 -52.73 12.12 2.30
N GLY A 259 -52.94 13.13 3.14
CA GLY A 259 -53.62 13.06 4.43
C GLY A 259 -54.84 13.96 4.38
#